data_AF-A0A1I4L4B1-F1
#
_entry.id   AF-A0A1I4L4B1-F1
#
_cell.length_a   1.000
_cell.length_b   1.000
_cell.length_c   1.000
_cell.angle_alpha   90.00
_cell.angle_beta   90.00
_cell.angle_gamma   90.00
#
_symmetry.space_group_name_H-M   'P 1'
#
loop_
_entity.id
_entity.type
_entity.pdbx_description
1 polymer ?
#
loop_
_entity_poly.entity_id
_entity_poly.type
_entity_poly.pdbx_seq_one_letter_code
_entity_poly.pdbx_strand_id
1 'polypeptide(L)' 'MSRMTASHLKRGIIFGDNNTAEYVYLPASEIGMEDPLCVLETPNGRQDLNLKQALSFILKLSLRPVCHPRFGRSSF' A
#
# COMPACT_ATOMS: atom_id res chain seq x y z
N MET A 1 10.40 7.14 10.88
CA MET A 1 9.53 6.27 10.05
C MET A 1 8.49 5.62 10.96
N SER A 2 7.21 5.63 10.60
CA SER A 2 6.17 5.02 11.43
C SER A 2 6.25 3.49 11.36
N ARG A 3 6.73 2.84 12.44
CA ARG A 3 6.73 1.36 12.57
C ARG A 3 5.33 0.78 12.39
N MET A 4 4.29 1.54 12.72
CA MET A 4 2.90 1.11 12.63
C MET A 4 2.43 0.99 11.17
N THR A 5 2.76 1.96 10.31
CA THR A 5 2.40 1.91 8.89
C THR A 5 3.06 0.73 8.18
N ALA A 6 4.33 0.45 8.49
CA ALA A 6 5.03 -0.70 7.95
C ALA A 6 4.41 -2.03 8.40
N SER A 7 4.04 -2.13 9.68
CA SER A 7 3.33 -3.30 10.23
C SER A 7 1.96 -3.49 9.55
N HIS A 8 1.20 -2.43 9.34
CA HIS A 8 -0.08 -2.47 8.65
C HIS A 8 0.05 -2.95 7.20
N LEU A 9 1.02 -2.41 6.45
CA LEU A 9 1.30 -2.89 5.09
C LEU A 9 1.65 -4.38 5.06
N LYS A 10 2.51 -4.85 5.97
CA LYS A 10 2.87 -6.26 6.10
C LYS A 10 1.67 -7.16 6.44
N ARG A 11 0.62 -6.60 7.05
CA ARG A 11 -0.65 -7.28 7.33
C ARG A 11 -1.67 -7.13 6.19
N GLY A 12 -1.27 -6.59 5.04
CA GLY A 12 -2.12 -6.41 3.87
C GLY A 12 -3.12 -5.24 3.96
N ILE A 13 -2.95 -4.32 4.92
CA ILE A 13 -3.80 -3.13 5.01
C ILE A 13 -3.49 -2.20 3.83
N ILE A 14 -4.54 -1.78 3.13
CA ILE A 14 -4.44 -0.87 1.99
C ILE A 14 -4.50 0.58 2.48
N PHE A 15 -3.51 1.38 2.06
CA PHE A 15 -3.51 2.82 2.23
C PHE A 15 -3.89 3.49 0.93
N GLY A 16 -4.67 4.55 0.96
CA GLY A 16 -5.01 5.28 -0.26
C GLY A 16 -5.91 6.46 -0.05
N ASP A 17 -6.32 7.05 -1.16
CA ASP A 17 -7.35 8.07 -1.26
C ASP A 17 -8.31 7.70 -2.41
N ASN A 18 -9.59 7.55 -2.07
CA ASN A 18 -10.63 7.22 -3.04
C ASN A 18 -10.95 8.38 -3.99
N ASN A 19 -10.59 9.62 -3.64
CA ASN A 19 -10.81 10.78 -4.50
C ASN A 19 -9.78 10.84 -5.63
N THR A 20 -8.51 10.53 -5.33
CA THR A 20 -7.43 10.52 -6.34
C THR A 20 -7.24 9.16 -6.99
N ALA A 21 -7.89 8.12 -6.46
CA ALA A 21 -7.74 6.73 -6.86
C ALA A 21 -6.26 6.27 -6.81
N GLU A 22 -5.54 6.75 -5.79
CA GLU A 22 -4.17 6.38 -5.49
C GLU A 22 -4.13 5.45 -4.27
N TYR A 23 -3.44 4.32 -4.41
CA TYR A 23 -3.40 3.28 -3.41
C TYR A 23 -2.00 2.70 -3.26
N VAL A 24 -1.62 2.37 -2.04
CA VAL A 24 -0.40 1.64 -1.69
C VAL A 24 -0.79 0.43 -0.87
N TYR A 25 -0.41 -0.75 -1.33
CA TYR A 25 -0.71 -2.00 -0.65
C TYR A 25 0.39 -3.04 -0.87
N LEU A 26 0.43 -4.04 0.01
CA LEU A 26 1.28 -5.22 -0.18
C LEU A 26 0.45 -6.34 -0.83
N PRO A 27 0.77 -6.83 -2.03
CA PRO A 27 0.06 -7.94 -2.65
C PRO A 27 0.07 -9.20 -1.79
N ALA A 28 -0.97 -10.02 -1.89
CA ALA A 28 -1.07 -11.29 -1.15
C ALA A 28 0.14 -12.22 -1.38
N SER A 29 0.69 -12.23 -2.60
CA SER A 29 1.85 -13.03 -3.00
C SER A 29 3.16 -12.64 -2.29
N GLU A 30 3.22 -11.43 -1.74
CA GLU A 30 4.43 -10.86 -1.10
C GLU A 30 4.38 -10.98 0.44
N ILE A 31 3.28 -11.50 0.99
CA ILE A 31 3.12 -11.67 2.44
C ILE A 31 4.09 -12.75 2.94
N GLY A 32 4.93 -12.39 3.91
CA GLY A 32 5.91 -13.30 4.51
C GLY A 32 7.24 -13.40 3.78
N MET A 33 7.41 -12.68 2.66
CA MET A 33 8.69 -12.58 1.95
C MET A 33 9.70 -11.75 2.77
N GLU A 34 10.99 -12.05 2.58
CA GLU A 34 12.10 -11.35 3.24
C GLU A 34 12.21 -9.90 2.77
N ASP A 35 12.15 -9.69 1.44
CA ASP A 35 12.16 -8.39 0.77
C ASP A 35 10.87 -8.18 -0.03
N PRO A 36 9.75 -7.85 0.64
CA PRO A 36 8.45 -7.77 -0.01
C PRO A 36 8.30 -6.51 -0.88
N LEU A 37 7.64 -6.67 -2.03
CA LEU A 37 7.30 -5.56 -2.92
C LEU A 37 5.86 -5.07 -2.69
N CYS A 38 5.71 -3.79 -2.44
CA CYS A 38 4.41 -3.11 -2.42
C CYS A 38 4.04 -2.63 -3.83
N VAL A 39 2.76 -2.42 -4.07
CA VAL A 39 2.24 -1.82 -5.30
C VAL A 39 1.72 -0.42 -5.00
N LEU A 40 2.17 0.55 -5.79
CA LEU A 40 1.49 1.84 -5.95
C LEU A 40 0.55 1.73 -7.16
N GLU A 41 -0.75 1.81 -6.91
CA GLU A 41 -1.79 1.87 -7.92
C GLU A 41 -2.23 3.33 -8.06
N THR A 42 -2.25 3.82 -9.29
CA THR A 42 -2.71 5.16 -9.68
C THR A 42 -3.65 5.01 -10.88
N PRO A 43 -4.41 6.07 -11.25
CA PRO A 43 -5.20 6.05 -12.48
C PRO A 43 -4.39 5.74 -13.74
N ASN A 44 -3.09 6.06 -13.74
CA ASN A 44 -2.21 5.92 -14.89
C ASN A 44 -1.51 4.54 -14.96
N GLY A 45 -1.67 3.70 -13.94
CA GLY A 45 -1.05 2.39 -13.90
C GLY A 45 -0.55 2.00 -12.52
N ARG A 46 0.23 0.92 -12.49
CA ARG A 46 0.80 0.33 -11.29
C ARG A 46 2.31 0.34 -11.33
N GLN A 47 2.92 0.53 -10.17
CA GLN A 47 4.37 0.50 -10.00
C GLN A 47 4.74 -0.31 -8.76
N ASP A 48 5.75 -1.16 -8.91
CA ASP A 48 6.34 -1.89 -7.79
C ASP A 48 7.26 -0.98 -6.98
N LEU A 49 7.10 -1.03 -5.66
CA LEU A 49 7.82 -0.24 -4.68
C LEU A 49 8.40 -1.17 -3.63
N ASN A 50 9.64 -0.93 -3.21
CA ASN A 50 10.09 -1.52 -1.95
C ASN A 50 9.35 -0.88 -0.76
N LEU A 51 9.38 -1.56 0.39
CA LEU A 51 8.69 -1.11 1.60
C LEU A 51 9.07 0.34 2.01
N LYS A 52 10.34 0.74 1.82
CA LYS A 52 10.82 2.08 2.16
C LYS A 52 10.21 3.15 1.25
N GLN A 53 10.11 2.87 -0.05
CA GLN A 53 9.46 3.74 -1.02
C GLN A 53 7.97 3.85 -0.73
N ALA A 54 7.29 2.73 -0.47
CA ALA A 54 5.86 2.69 -0.13
C ALA A 54 5.55 3.59 1.09
N LEU A 55 6.34 3.48 2.15
CA LEU A 55 6.21 4.35 3.33
C LEU A 55 6.45 5.84 3.00
N SER A 56 7.39 6.14 2.10
CA SER A 56 7.63 7.51 1.65
C SER A 56 6.43 8.08 0.91
N PHE A 57 5.81 7.31 0.01
CA PHE A 57 4.63 7.73 -0.72
C PHE A 57 3.41 7.92 0.19
N ILE A 58 3.17 6.98 1.11
CA ILE A 58 2.07 7.09 2.08
C ILE A 58 2.17 8.40 2.88
N LEU A 59 3.38 8.78 3.30
CA LEU A 59 3.59 10.02 4.05
C LEU A 59 3.46 11.26 3.16
N LYS A 60 4.09 11.26 1.98
CA LYS A 60 4.06 12.40 1.05
C LYS A 60 2.65 12.72 0.56
N LEU A 61 1.88 11.69 0.24
CA LEU A 61 0.51 11.79 -0.25
C LEU A 61 -0.52 11.79 0.90
N SER A 62 -0.06 11.70 2.15
CA SER A 62 -0.93 11.65 3.34
C SER A 62 -2.01 10.56 3.29
N LEU A 63 -1.68 9.41 2.68
CA LEU A 63 -2.60 8.30 2.47
C LEU A 63 -3.02 7.68 3.81
N ARG A 64 -4.28 7.26 3.89
CA ARG A 64 -4.89 6.67 5.09
C ARG A 64 -5.37 5.25 4.79
N PRO A 65 -5.53 4.39 5.81
CA PRO A 65 -6.20 3.12 5.62
C PRO A 65 -7.57 3.32 4.98
N VAL A 66 -7.85 2.60 3.88
CA VAL A 66 -9.05 2.80 3.07
C VAL A 66 -9.65 1.47 2.64
N CYS A 67 -10.94 1.48 2.29
CA CYS A 67 -11.56 0.38 1.55
C CYS A 67 -11.31 0.61 0.06
N HIS A 68 -10.41 -0.18 -0.53
CA HIS A 68 -10.15 -0.19 -1.96
C HIS A 68 -11.40 -0.67 -2.72
N PRO A 69 -11.81 -0.03 -3.83
CA PRO A 69 -13.03 -0.37 -4.56
C PRO A 69 -13.04 -1.82 -5.10
N ARG A 70 -11.87 -2.38 -5.40
CA ARG A 70 -11.72 -3.76 -5.93
C ARG A 70 -11.42 -4.81 -4.86
N PHE A 71 -10.67 -4.45 -3.82
CA PHE A 71 -10.09 -5.41 -2.87
C PHE A 71 -10.69 -5.29 -1.47
N GLY A 72 -11.47 -4.24 -1.19
CA GLY A 72 -12.00 -3.98 0.13
C GLY A 72 -10.91 -3.49 1.08
N ARG A 73 -10.89 -3.99 2.32
CA ARG A 73 -10.02 -3.49 3.41
C ARG A 73 -8.61 -4.08 3.41
N SER A 74 -8.43 -5.22 2.77
CA SER A 74 -7.17 -5.95 2.68
C SER A 74 -6.84 -6.30 1.24
N SER A 75 -5.56 -6.55 0.98
CA SER A 75 -5.04 -6.98 -0.32
C SER A 75 -5.10 -8.50 -0.56
N PHE A 76 -5.71 -9.25 0.37
CA PHE A 76 -5.97 -10.70 0.31
C PHE A 76 -7.34 -11.00 0.92
#